data_AF-A0ABC8KXG4-F1
#
_entry.id   AF-A0ABC8KXG4-F1
#
_cell.length_a   1.000
_cell.length_b   1.000
_cell.length_c   1.000
_cell.angle_alpha   90.00
_cell.angle_beta   90.00
_cell.angle_gamma   90.00
#
_symmetry.space_group_name_H-M   'P 1'
#
loop_
_entity.id
_entity.type
_entity.pdbx_description
1 polymer ?
#
loop_
_entity_poly.entity_id
_entity_poly.type
_entity_poly.pdbx_seq_one_letter_code
_entity_poly.pdbx_strand_id
1 'polypeptide(L)'
;MLKLWLLIKKHLKDDNGKSEQTSEAKCVIKKLWKDFEVNMSDDLNSPPILRGAFQSTMKFINVSITKLKKTQQGQQEKMALVVSLLEIEKAARGILDVLGLLTPLSYAEFLKEMKQKALAKAQLGEEEVLQNIEERKMRRKVSDNIRGSLKSRGISLMDIPGKDTLWRPSFECSSQPIPRKATLWRPWLLYTSKYKFH
;
A
#
# COMPACT_ATOMS: atom_id res chain seq x y z
N MET A 1 -0.94 -13.80 12.47
CA MET A 1 -1.38 -14.46 11.23
C MET A 1 -2.12 -15.77 11.53
N LEU A 2 -1.51 -16.75 12.20
CA LEU A 2 -2.17 -18.03 12.58
C LEU A 2 -3.52 -17.85 13.30
N LYS A 3 -3.61 -16.98 14.32
CA LYS A 3 -4.88 -16.70 15.04
C LYS A 3 -5.97 -16.11 14.14
N LEU A 4 -5.60 -15.25 13.18
CA LEU A 4 -6.55 -14.64 12.23
C LEU A 4 -7.02 -15.67 11.20
N TRP A 5 -6.11 -16.52 10.72
CA TRP A 5 -6.45 -17.60 9.79
C TRP A 5 -7.34 -18.67 10.44
N LEU A 6 -7.08 -19.02 11.71
CA LEU A 6 -7.95 -19.90 12.49
C LEU A 6 -9.34 -19.28 12.71
N LEU A 7 -9.40 -17.97 12.97
CA LEU A 7 -10.66 -17.23 13.10
C LEU A 7 -11.45 -17.26 11.78
N ILE A 8 -10.79 -16.98 10.64
CA ILE A 8 -11.37 -17.07 9.30
C ILE A 8 -11.89 -18.49 9.02
N LYS A 9 -11.09 -19.52 9.31
CA LYS A 9 -11.51 -20.93 9.13
C LYS A 9 -12.69 -21.33 10.00
N LYS A 10 -12.75 -20.86 11.25
CA LYS A 10 -13.87 -21.12 12.15
C LYS A 10 -15.15 -20.54 11.56
N HIS A 11 -15.11 -19.26 11.19
CA HIS A 11 -16.21 -18.55 10.55
C HIS A 11 -16.70 -19.28 9.29
N LEU A 12 -15.81 -19.68 8.38
CA LEU A 12 -16.19 -20.40 7.15
C LEU A 12 -16.92 -21.74 7.39
N LYS A 13 -16.61 -22.45 8.48
CA LYS A 13 -17.30 -23.71 8.83
C LYS A 13 -18.72 -23.48 9.33
N ASP A 14 -18.98 -22.36 9.97
CA ASP A 14 -20.28 -22.06 10.58
C ASP A 14 -21.33 -21.60 9.55
N ASP A 15 -20.92 -21.24 8.33
CA ASP A 15 -21.75 -20.46 7.41
C ASP A 15 -22.44 -21.27 6.30
N ASN A 16 -21.99 -22.50 6.03
CA ASN A 16 -22.57 -23.43 5.03
C ASN A 16 -22.96 -22.78 3.67
N GLY A 17 -22.24 -21.72 3.26
CA GLY A 17 -22.51 -20.98 2.01
C GLY A 17 -23.68 -20.01 2.04
N LYS A 18 -24.20 -19.62 3.21
CA LYS A 18 -25.37 -18.73 3.32
C LYS A 18 -25.02 -17.23 3.31
N SER A 19 -23.82 -16.82 3.73
CA SER A 19 -23.49 -15.40 3.77
C SER A 19 -23.00 -14.89 2.42
N GLU A 20 -23.54 -13.75 2.00
CA GLU A 20 -23.03 -13.02 0.85
C GLU A 20 -21.92 -12.03 1.23
N GLN A 21 -21.03 -11.78 0.28
CA GLN A 21 -20.10 -10.66 0.38
C GLN A 21 -20.83 -9.31 0.47
N THR A 22 -20.21 -8.35 1.13
CA THR A 22 -20.72 -6.98 1.26
C THR A 22 -20.87 -6.30 -0.11
N SER A 23 -21.83 -5.37 -0.23
CA SER A 23 -22.02 -4.55 -1.43
C SER A 23 -20.76 -3.73 -1.77
N GLU A 24 -20.06 -3.24 -0.76
CA GLU A 24 -18.77 -2.55 -0.90
C GLU A 24 -17.73 -3.45 -1.58
N ALA A 25 -17.63 -4.73 -1.19
CA ALA A 25 -16.71 -5.67 -1.82
C ALA A 25 -17.10 -5.97 -3.27
N LYS A 26 -18.41 -6.13 -3.57
CA LYS A 26 -18.89 -6.29 -4.97
C LYS A 26 -18.45 -5.09 -5.83
N CYS A 27 -18.56 -3.88 -5.30
CA CYS A 27 -18.13 -2.66 -5.99
C CYS A 27 -16.60 -2.63 -6.23
N VAL A 28 -15.80 -2.96 -5.21
CA VAL A 28 -14.33 -3.03 -5.33
C VAL A 28 -13.91 -4.04 -6.39
N ILE A 29 -14.49 -5.25 -6.39
CA ILE A 29 -14.18 -6.30 -7.38
C ILE A 29 -14.56 -5.86 -8.79
N LYS A 30 -15.78 -5.32 -8.96
CA LYS A 30 -16.25 -4.83 -10.27
C LYS A 30 -15.34 -3.73 -10.82
N LYS A 31 -14.94 -2.78 -9.98
CA LYS A 31 -14.02 -1.72 -10.37
C LYS A 31 -12.64 -2.28 -10.73
N LEU A 32 -12.14 -3.24 -9.95
CA LEU A 32 -10.84 -3.86 -10.18
C LEU A 32 -10.77 -4.53 -11.56
N TRP A 33 -11.77 -5.34 -11.93
CA TRP A 33 -11.84 -5.96 -13.25
C TRP A 33 -12.08 -4.95 -14.38
N LYS A 34 -12.98 -3.99 -14.19
CA LYS A 34 -13.24 -2.96 -15.20
C LYS A 34 -11.98 -2.14 -15.52
N ASP A 35 -11.28 -1.68 -14.48
CA ASP A 35 -10.05 -0.91 -14.67
C ASP A 35 -8.96 -1.81 -15.30
N PHE A 36 -8.90 -3.09 -14.94
CA PHE A 36 -8.00 -4.04 -15.58
C PHE A 36 -8.28 -4.18 -17.08
N GLU A 37 -9.52 -4.47 -17.48
CA GLU A 37 -9.90 -4.64 -18.89
C GLU A 37 -9.64 -3.38 -19.71
N VAL A 38 -10.04 -2.21 -19.21
CA VAL A 38 -9.86 -0.92 -19.91
C VAL A 38 -8.38 -0.63 -20.14
N ASN A 39 -7.55 -0.74 -19.10
CA ASN A 39 -6.13 -0.40 -19.22
C ASN A 39 -5.32 -1.48 -19.93
N MET A 40 -5.69 -2.76 -19.84
CA MET A 40 -5.00 -3.82 -20.59
C MET A 40 -5.36 -3.81 -22.08
N SER A 41 -6.55 -3.33 -22.44
CA SER A 41 -6.93 -3.11 -23.84
C SER A 41 -6.24 -1.88 -24.46
N ASP A 42 -5.73 -0.98 -23.63
CA ASP A 42 -4.98 0.22 -24.04
C ASP A 42 -3.48 -0.02 -23.84
N ASP A 43 -2.82 -0.58 -24.85
CA ASP A 43 -1.36 -0.80 -24.88
C ASP A 43 -0.78 -1.52 -23.64
N LEU A 44 -1.54 -2.47 -23.07
CA LEU A 44 -1.15 -3.24 -21.88
C LEU A 44 -0.72 -2.35 -20.69
N ASN A 45 -1.37 -1.20 -20.52
CA ASN A 45 -1.01 -0.16 -19.56
C ASN A 45 -1.26 -0.60 -18.10
N SER A 46 -0.34 -1.39 -17.54
CA SER A 46 -0.43 -1.90 -16.15
C SER A 46 -0.27 -0.86 -15.01
N PRO A 47 0.51 0.24 -15.14
CA PRO A 47 0.76 1.14 -14.01
C PRO A 47 -0.48 1.79 -13.36
N PRO A 48 -1.51 2.25 -14.11
CA PRO A 48 -2.76 2.76 -13.54
C PRO A 48 -3.53 1.73 -12.71
N ILE A 49 -3.50 0.46 -13.11
CA ILE A 49 -4.16 -0.64 -12.37
C ILE A 49 -3.48 -0.83 -11.01
N LEU A 50 -2.14 -0.90 -11.00
CA LEU A 50 -1.34 -1.12 -9.79
C LEU A 50 -1.44 0.06 -8.81
N ARG A 51 -1.41 1.30 -9.32
CA ARG A 51 -1.49 2.51 -8.48
C ARG A 51 -2.91 2.92 -8.12
N GLY A 52 -3.92 2.52 -8.88
CA GLY A 52 -5.31 2.95 -8.67
C GLY A 52 -6.17 1.85 -8.05
N ALA A 53 -6.55 0.86 -8.88
CA ALA A 53 -7.47 -0.19 -8.49
C ALA A 53 -6.91 -1.07 -7.36
N PHE A 54 -5.66 -1.53 -7.48
CA PHE A 54 -5.02 -2.33 -6.43
C PHE A 54 -4.84 -1.57 -5.13
N GLN A 55 -4.51 -0.27 -5.18
CA GLN A 55 -4.43 0.54 -3.96
C GLN A 55 -5.77 0.57 -3.21
N SER A 56 -6.87 0.72 -3.95
CA SER A 56 -8.23 0.71 -3.40
C SER A 56 -8.58 -0.66 -2.79
N THR A 57 -8.25 -1.74 -3.50
CA THR A 57 -8.39 -3.12 -3.03
C THR A 57 -7.63 -3.37 -1.73
N MET A 58 -6.35 -2.97 -1.66
CA MET A 58 -5.52 -3.11 -0.46
C MET A 58 -6.04 -2.28 0.71
N LYS A 59 -6.59 -1.09 0.44
CA LYS A 59 -7.25 -0.27 1.47
C LYS A 59 -8.46 -0.99 2.05
N PHE A 60 -9.32 -1.58 1.21
CA PHE A 60 -10.46 -2.37 1.67
C PHE A 60 -10.01 -3.55 2.54
N ILE A 61 -9.01 -4.31 2.09
CA ILE A 61 -8.46 -5.44 2.86
C ILE A 61 -7.99 -4.98 4.25
N ASN A 62 -7.23 -3.90 4.33
CA ASN A 62 -6.73 -3.37 5.61
C ASN A 62 -7.85 -2.92 6.55
N VAL A 63 -8.87 -2.23 6.01
CA VAL A 63 -10.05 -1.82 6.77
C VAL A 63 -10.83 -3.04 7.28
N SER A 64 -11.06 -4.03 6.43
CA SER A 64 -11.80 -5.25 6.77
C SER A 64 -11.07 -6.10 7.81
N ILE A 65 -9.75 -6.25 7.71
CA ILE A 65 -8.94 -6.91 8.75
C ILE A 65 -9.05 -6.16 10.09
N THR A 66 -9.05 -4.84 10.06
CA THR A 66 -9.19 -4.01 11.27
C THR A 66 -10.57 -4.19 11.89
N LYS A 67 -11.63 -4.23 11.07
CA LYS A 67 -13.00 -4.54 11.48
C LYS A 67 -13.08 -5.92 12.14
N LEU A 68 -12.60 -6.97 11.46
CA LEU A 68 -12.61 -8.36 11.97
C LEU A 68 -11.92 -8.56 13.33
N LYS A 69 -10.92 -7.73 13.65
CA LYS A 69 -10.23 -7.77 14.95
C LYS A 69 -11.07 -7.18 16.09
N LYS A 70 -12.11 -6.38 15.79
CA LYS A 70 -12.98 -5.79 16.81
C LYS A 70 -13.94 -6.84 17.36
N THR A 71 -13.94 -7.00 18.67
CA THR A 71 -14.74 -8.02 19.37
C THR A 71 -16.25 -7.77 19.26
N GLN A 72 -16.69 -6.52 19.04
CA GLN A 72 -18.09 -6.08 19.11
C GLN A 72 -18.96 -6.38 17.88
N GLN A 73 -18.40 -6.89 16.79
CA GLN A 73 -19.20 -7.16 15.58
C GLN A 73 -19.99 -8.47 15.70
N GLY A 74 -21.22 -8.44 15.19
CA GLY A 74 -22.10 -9.60 15.11
C GLY A 74 -21.50 -10.69 14.22
N GLN A 75 -21.85 -11.95 14.50
CA GLN A 75 -21.31 -13.11 13.78
C GLN A 75 -21.54 -13.01 12.26
N GLN A 76 -22.72 -12.57 11.84
CA GLN A 76 -23.09 -12.47 10.43
C GLN A 76 -22.35 -11.35 9.69
N GLU A 77 -22.06 -10.23 10.36
CA GLU A 77 -21.21 -9.18 9.78
C GLU A 77 -19.76 -9.65 9.61
N LYS A 78 -19.23 -10.37 10.61
CA LYS A 78 -17.91 -11.01 10.51
C LYS A 78 -17.86 -12.00 9.36
N MET A 79 -18.91 -12.80 9.18
CA MET A 79 -19.02 -13.73 8.05
C MET A 79 -18.99 -13.00 6.70
N ALA A 80 -19.83 -11.98 6.52
CA ALA A 80 -19.86 -11.20 5.29
C ALA A 80 -18.49 -10.57 4.98
N LEU A 81 -17.77 -10.08 5.99
CA LEU A 81 -16.40 -9.56 5.83
C LEU A 81 -15.39 -10.66 5.43
N VAL A 82 -15.52 -11.86 5.98
CA VAL A 82 -14.67 -13.01 5.60
C VAL A 82 -14.91 -13.41 4.15
N VAL A 83 -16.17 -13.56 3.74
CA VAL A 83 -16.53 -13.87 2.34
C VAL A 83 -16.04 -12.76 1.40
N SER A 84 -16.25 -11.49 1.76
CA SER A 84 -15.72 -10.34 1.01
C SER A 84 -14.20 -10.40 0.82
N LEU A 85 -13.44 -10.78 1.85
CA LEU A 85 -11.98 -10.87 1.77
C LEU A 85 -11.52 -12.00 0.85
N LEU A 86 -12.19 -13.16 0.86
CA LEU A 86 -11.88 -14.28 -0.03
C LEU A 86 -12.13 -13.93 -1.50
N GLU A 87 -13.29 -13.34 -1.80
CA GLU A 87 -13.63 -12.98 -3.18
C GLU A 87 -12.72 -11.87 -3.73
N ILE A 88 -12.34 -10.91 -2.88
CA ILE A 88 -11.35 -9.89 -3.25
C ILE A 88 -9.96 -10.51 -3.45
N GLU A 89 -9.52 -11.43 -2.57
CA GLU A 89 -8.24 -12.13 -2.74
C GLU A 89 -8.22 -12.87 -4.08
N LYS A 90 -9.30 -13.61 -4.39
CA LYS A 90 -9.43 -14.36 -5.64
C LYS A 90 -9.34 -13.44 -6.86
N ALA A 91 -10.08 -12.33 -6.88
CA ALA A 91 -10.04 -11.36 -7.97
C ALA A 91 -8.65 -10.72 -8.12
N ALA A 92 -8.05 -10.27 -7.01
CA ALA A 92 -6.72 -9.66 -7.02
C ALA A 92 -5.64 -10.64 -7.49
N ARG A 93 -5.70 -11.91 -7.05
CA ARG A 93 -4.79 -12.95 -7.52
C ARG A 93 -4.93 -13.20 -9.01
N GLY A 94 -6.15 -13.30 -9.54
CA GLY A 94 -6.37 -13.53 -10.97
C GLY A 94 -5.70 -12.45 -11.84
N ILE A 95 -5.80 -11.18 -11.44
CA ILE A 95 -5.12 -10.10 -12.18
C ILE A 95 -3.61 -10.15 -11.99
N LEU A 96 -3.11 -10.39 -10.78
CA LEU A 96 -1.67 -10.51 -10.55
C LEU A 96 -1.06 -11.69 -11.31
N ASP A 97 -1.82 -12.76 -11.52
CA ASP A 97 -1.42 -13.92 -12.31
C ASP A 97 -1.21 -13.54 -13.78
N VAL A 98 -2.20 -12.86 -14.38
CA VAL A 98 -2.11 -12.37 -15.76
C VAL A 98 -0.95 -11.39 -15.94
N LEU A 99 -0.68 -10.55 -14.94
CA LEU A 99 0.45 -9.61 -14.96
C LEU A 99 1.82 -10.29 -14.70
N GLY A 100 1.86 -11.58 -14.38
CA GLY A 100 3.10 -12.29 -14.02
C GLY A 100 3.73 -11.81 -12.71
N LEU A 101 2.90 -11.27 -11.80
CA LEU A 101 3.32 -10.71 -10.51
C LEU A 101 3.07 -11.66 -9.33
N LEU A 102 2.50 -12.83 -9.57
CA LEU A 102 2.45 -13.91 -8.57
C LEU A 102 3.80 -14.59 -8.46
N THR A 103 4.32 -14.67 -7.24
CA THR A 103 5.57 -15.38 -6.93
C THR A 103 5.28 -16.73 -6.29
N PRO A 104 6.02 -17.79 -6.64
CA PRO A 104 5.97 -19.06 -5.92
C PRO A 104 6.70 -19.00 -4.57
N LEU A 105 7.51 -17.97 -4.34
CA LEU A 105 8.27 -17.81 -3.11
C LEU A 105 7.34 -17.60 -1.91
N SER A 106 7.74 -18.15 -0.76
CA SER A 106 7.08 -17.80 0.49
C SER A 106 7.27 -16.31 0.78
N TYR A 107 6.38 -15.75 1.60
CA TYR A 107 6.50 -14.35 2.04
C TYR A 107 7.86 -14.06 2.69
N ALA A 108 8.42 -15.01 3.46
CA ALA A 108 9.71 -14.83 4.12
C ALA A 108 10.88 -14.82 3.13
N GLU A 109 10.88 -15.72 2.14
CA GLU A 109 11.90 -15.79 1.08
C GLU A 109 11.85 -14.55 0.19
N PHE A 110 10.66 -14.16 -0.27
CA PHE A 110 10.48 -12.97 -1.08
C PHE A 110 10.98 -11.71 -0.35
N LEU A 111 10.62 -11.56 0.94
CA LEU A 111 11.14 -10.45 1.74
C LEU A 111 12.65 -10.47 1.90
N LYS A 112 13.25 -11.65 2.09
CA LYS A 112 14.70 -11.82 2.19
C LYS A 112 15.39 -11.37 0.90
N GLU A 113 14.90 -11.79 -0.26
CA GLU A 113 15.44 -11.35 -1.55
C GLU A 113 15.32 -9.84 -1.75
N MET A 114 14.16 -9.27 -1.43
CA MET A 114 13.93 -7.83 -1.55
C MET A 114 14.86 -7.03 -0.63
N LYS A 115 15.13 -7.53 0.58
CA LYS A 115 16.11 -6.97 1.50
C LYS A 115 17.53 -7.03 0.94
N GLN A 116 17.95 -8.19 0.43
CA GLN A 116 19.27 -8.37 -0.17
C GLN A 116 19.48 -7.45 -1.38
N LYS A 117 18.47 -7.33 -2.26
CA LYS A 117 18.52 -6.40 -3.40
C LYS A 117 18.64 -4.94 -2.96
N ALA A 118 17.92 -4.54 -1.91
CA ALA A 118 18.03 -3.18 -1.36
C ALA A 118 19.41 -2.91 -0.75
N LEU A 119 19.97 -3.86 -0.01
CA LEU A 119 21.33 -3.76 0.55
C LEU A 119 22.39 -3.66 -0.54
N ALA A 120 22.29 -4.49 -1.58
CA ALA A 120 23.17 -4.45 -2.73
C ALA A 120 23.10 -3.10 -3.46
N LYS A 121 21.89 -2.55 -3.67
CA LYS A 121 21.69 -1.22 -4.26
C LYS A 121 22.29 -0.11 -3.38
N ALA A 122 22.14 -0.24 -2.06
CA ALA A 122 22.65 0.72 -1.09
C ALA A 122 24.18 0.62 -0.89
N GLN A 123 24.80 -0.48 -1.34
CA GLN A 123 26.19 -0.84 -1.03
C GLN A 123 26.43 -0.89 0.49
N LEU A 124 25.51 -1.54 1.21
CA LEU A 124 25.49 -1.65 2.67
C LEU A 124 25.41 -3.11 3.12
N GLY A 125 26.09 -3.44 4.21
CA GLY A 125 25.86 -4.69 4.95
C GLY A 125 24.63 -4.61 5.86
N GLU A 126 24.01 -5.75 6.20
CA GLU A 126 22.87 -5.74 7.14
C GLU A 126 23.32 -5.29 8.53
N GLU A 127 24.53 -5.65 8.94
CA GLU A 127 25.17 -5.25 10.20
C GLU A 127 25.31 -3.73 10.31
N GLU A 128 25.68 -3.05 9.22
CA GLU A 128 25.82 -1.60 9.18
C GLU A 128 24.45 -0.91 9.33
N VAL A 129 23.40 -1.48 8.73
CA VAL A 129 22.02 -0.97 8.92
C VAL A 129 21.58 -1.13 10.38
N LEU A 130 21.92 -2.26 11.03
CA LEU A 130 21.60 -2.49 12.44
C LEU A 130 22.38 -1.55 13.37
N GLN A 131 23.66 -1.28 13.08
CA GLN A 131 24.46 -0.30 13.82
C GLN A 131 23.87 1.11 13.72
N ASN A 132 23.45 1.52 12.52
CA ASN A 132 22.76 2.79 12.30
C ASN A 132 21.45 2.90 13.11
N ILE A 133 20.69 1.80 13.22
CA ILE A 133 19.47 1.76 14.04
C ILE A 133 19.78 1.93 15.53
N GLU A 134 20.82 1.27 16.04
CA GLU A 134 21.23 1.40 17.44
C GLU A 134 21.82 2.78 17.77
N GLU A 135 22.65 3.34 16.88
CA GLU A 135 23.18 4.70 17.06
C GLU A 135 22.04 5.73 17.11
N ARG A 136 21.02 5.56 16.27
CA ARG A 136 19.81 6.38 16.30
C ARG A 136 19.07 6.29 17.63
N LYS A 137 18.96 5.10 18.24
CA LYS A 137 18.33 4.94 19.57
C LYS A 137 19.08 5.74 20.64
N MET A 138 20.41 5.80 20.54
CA MET A 138 21.27 6.48 21.51
C MET A 138 21.32 8.00 21.33
N ARG A 139 21.18 8.52 20.09
CA ARG A 139 21.43 9.94 19.79
C ARG A 139 20.30 10.60 19.00
N ARG A 140 19.42 11.33 19.69
CA ARG A 140 18.31 12.10 19.06
C ARG A 140 18.78 13.12 18.02
N LYS A 141 19.95 13.75 18.21
CA LYS A 141 20.51 14.73 17.25
C LYS A 141 21.01 14.11 15.94
N VAL A 142 21.31 12.80 15.92
CA VAL A 142 21.85 12.09 14.74
C VAL A 142 20.76 11.26 14.03
N SER A 143 19.65 11.00 14.72
CA SER A 143 18.50 10.21 14.23
C SER A 143 18.03 10.60 12.84
N ASP A 144 17.81 11.89 12.58
CA ASP A 144 17.24 12.34 11.30
C ASP A 144 18.24 12.29 10.15
N ASN A 145 19.53 12.51 10.43
CA ASN A 145 20.60 12.34 9.44
C ASN A 145 20.73 10.88 9.01
N ILE A 146 20.68 9.94 9.96
CA ILE A 146 20.69 8.51 9.68
C ILE A 146 19.46 8.12 8.85
N ARG A 147 18.27 8.62 9.21
CA ARG A 147 17.03 8.35 8.45
C ARG A 147 17.12 8.88 7.02
N GLY A 148 17.66 10.09 6.84
CA GLY A 148 17.87 10.70 5.53
C GLY A 148 18.84 9.89 4.66
N SER A 149 20.00 9.53 5.23
CA SER A 149 21.06 8.77 4.55
C SER A 149 20.61 7.37 4.13
N LEU A 150 19.92 6.62 5.01
CA LEU A 150 19.38 5.32 4.64
C LEU A 150 18.29 5.45 3.58
N LYS A 151 17.42 6.46 3.70
CA LYS A 151 16.32 6.67 2.74
C LYS A 151 16.82 7.04 1.35
N SER A 152 17.86 7.86 1.23
CA SER A 152 18.47 8.20 -0.07
C SER A 152 19.13 6.99 -0.72
N ARG A 153 19.52 5.98 0.06
CA ARG A 153 20.04 4.69 -0.41
C ARG A 153 18.95 3.62 -0.63
N GLY A 154 17.66 3.99 -0.53
CA GLY A 154 16.56 3.05 -0.74
C GLY A 154 16.26 2.14 0.46
N ILE A 155 16.61 2.55 1.68
CA ILE A 155 16.30 1.83 2.93
C ILE A 155 15.43 2.71 3.83
N SER A 156 14.25 2.22 4.20
CA SER A 156 13.32 2.94 5.07
C SER A 156 13.25 2.33 6.46
N LEU A 157 13.37 3.17 7.50
CA LEU A 157 13.17 2.77 8.89
C LEU A 157 11.72 3.01 9.35
N MET A 158 11.13 1.99 9.98
CA MET A 158 9.77 1.99 10.51
C MET A 158 9.79 1.69 12.02
N ASP A 159 9.31 2.64 12.80
CA ASP A 159 9.16 2.49 14.25
C ASP A 159 7.81 1.86 14.55
N ILE A 160 7.82 0.69 15.21
CA ILE A 160 6.59 0.02 15.62
C ILE A 160 6.38 0.30 17.11
N PRO A 161 5.29 0.97 17.51
CA PRO A 161 5.01 1.25 18.92
C PRO A 161 5.06 -0.01 19.79
N GLY A 162 5.81 0.04 20.89
CA GLY A 162 5.99 -1.09 21.81
C GLY A 162 6.89 -2.22 21.28
N LYS A 163 7.63 -2.00 20.18
CA LYS A 163 8.61 -2.92 19.60
C LYS A 163 9.86 -2.16 19.13
N ASP A 164 10.83 -2.90 18.60
CA ASP A 164 12.02 -2.33 17.95
C ASP A 164 11.71 -1.64 16.61
N THR A 165 12.66 -0.79 16.19
CA THR A 165 12.69 -0.21 14.84
C THR A 165 13.03 -1.30 13.82
N LEU A 166 12.17 -1.49 12.83
CA LEU A 166 12.43 -2.38 11.70
C LEU A 166 12.85 -1.58 10.47
N TRP A 167 13.65 -2.20 9.60
CA TRP A 167 13.98 -1.63 8.29
C TRP A 167 13.29 -2.40 7.16
N ARG A 168 12.99 -1.71 6.07
CA ARG A 168 12.41 -2.27 4.85
C ARG A 168 13.06 -1.67 3.59
N PRO A 169 13.09 -2.42 2.48
CA PRO A 169 13.37 -1.86 1.17
C PRO A 169 12.45 -0.67 0.87
N SER A 170 13.02 0.38 0.28
CA SER A 170 12.32 1.56 -0.19
C SER A 170 12.70 1.78 -1.64
N PHE A 171 11.70 1.96 -2.48
CA PHE A 171 11.94 2.52 -3.79
C PHE A 171 12.15 4.03 -3.60
N GLU A 172 13.25 4.56 -4.12
CA GLU A 172 13.30 5.99 -4.42
C GLU A 172 12.10 6.26 -5.31
N CYS A 173 11.13 7.03 -4.81
CA CYS A 173 10.37 7.84 -5.74
C CYS A 173 11.46 8.74 -6.32
N SER A 174 11.95 8.43 -7.53
CA SER A 174 12.60 9.44 -8.36
C SER A 174 11.68 10.63 -8.19
N SER A 175 12.16 11.70 -7.58
CA SER A 175 11.41 12.93 -7.47
C SER A 175 11.10 13.31 -8.92
N GLN A 176 9.93 12.90 -9.42
CA GLN A 176 9.27 13.60 -10.49
C GLN A 176 9.34 15.05 -10.00
N PRO A 177 10.01 15.95 -10.73
CA PRO A 177 10.14 17.32 -10.27
C PRO A 177 8.73 17.77 -9.96
N ILE A 178 8.47 18.03 -8.67
CA ILE A 178 7.25 18.71 -8.26
C ILE A 178 7.25 19.93 -9.16
N PRO A 179 6.26 20.13 -10.06
CA PRO A 179 6.22 21.35 -10.84
C PRO A 179 6.26 22.44 -9.81
N ARG A 180 7.39 23.16 -9.73
CA ARG A 180 7.56 24.26 -8.82
C ARG A 180 6.34 25.11 -9.09
N LYS A 181 5.46 25.26 -8.10
CA LYS A 181 4.32 26.16 -8.22
C LYS A 181 4.93 27.46 -8.72
N ALA A 182 4.64 27.81 -9.97
CA ALA A 182 5.09 29.05 -10.53
C ALA A 182 4.58 30.10 -9.57
N THR A 183 5.50 30.75 -8.86
CA THR A 183 5.27 31.97 -8.12
C THR A 183 4.91 33.03 -9.16
N LEU A 184 3.69 32.94 -9.70
CA LEU A 184 3.01 34.07 -10.30
C LEU A 184 2.57 34.96 -9.15
N TRP A 185 3.53 35.74 -8.69
CA TRP A 185 3.26 37.03 -8.08
C TRP A 185 2.26 37.77 -8.97
N ARG A 186 1.03 37.96 -8.47
CA ARG A 186 0.22 39.10 -8.87
C ARG A 186 0.93 40.34 -8.36
N PRO A 187 1.19 41.34 -9.21
CA PRO A 187 0.39 42.57 -9.16
C PRO A 187 0.15 43.12 -10.59
N TRP A 188 -0.99 43.70 -10.95
CA TRP A 188 -1.44 45.04 -10.53
C TRP A 188 -2.93 45.21 -10.88
N LEU A 189 -3.66 45.80 -9.95
CA LEU A 189 -4.80 46.66 -10.25
C LEU A 189 -4.32 47.75 -11.24
N LEU A 190 -5.01 47.90 -12.38
CA LEU A 190 -5.28 49.15 -13.10
C LEU A 190 -5.81 48.81 -14.49
N TYR A 191 -7.12 48.53 -14.59
CA TYR A 191 -7.87 48.84 -15.81
C TYR A 191 -9.33 49.06 -15.44
N THR A 192 -9.61 50.22 -14.85
CA THR A 192 -10.94 50.81 -14.87
C THR A 192 -11.01 51.80 -16.04
N SER A 193 -12.18 51.82 -16.67
CA SER A 193 -12.65 52.84 -17.63
C SER A 193 -12.24 52.66 -19.10
N LYS A 194 -13.16 52.11 -19.89
CA LYS A 194 -13.77 52.77 -21.06
C LYS A 194 -14.74 51.81 -21.77
N TYR A 195 -15.99 51.78 -21.31
CA TYR A 195 -17.14 51.55 -22.19
C TYR A 195 -18.20 52.60 -21.85
N LYS A 196 -18.29 53.59 -22.74
CA LYS A 196 -19.36 54.58 -22.80
C LYS A 196 -20.59 53.90 -23.40
N PHE A 197 -21.72 54.01 -22.72
CA PHE A 197 -23.03 53.87 -23.34
C PHE A 197 -23.30 55.07 -24.24
N HIS A 198 -23.76 54.81 -25.46
CA HIS A 198 -24.69 55.67 -26.21
C HIS A 198 -25.73 54.74 -26.85
#